data_AF-A0A3A0CXT1-F1
#
_entry.id   AF-A0A3A0CXT1-F1
#
_cell.length_a   1.000
_cell.length_b   1.000
_cell.length_c   1.000
_cell.angle_alpha   90.00
_cell.angle_beta   90.00
_cell.angle_gamma   90.00
#
_symmetry.space_group_name_H-M   'P 1'
#
loop_
_entity.id
_entity.type
_entity.pdbx_description
1 polymer ?
#
loop_
_entity_poly.entity_id
_entity_poly.type
_entity_poly.pdbx_seq_one_letter_code
_entity_poly.pdbx_strand_id
1 'polypeptide(L)'
;MNRGEIVFRRPLNRVRAALIGMGWLGFAAVSVMGLSVALPVNDWRLLWLRERATAVAIGSVLVLACAGLLVIALVGIRSLALAFWLKKTFIEIGPCGVRMELGPYGRFNAEWKDVELKLRDDFDPDVLDYLPDAALAIELRHRQSGTDLALLIQRYALISTEEFNRILRPYLPKSERTMDSSD
;
A
#
# COMPACT_ATOMS: atom_id res chain seq x y z
N MET A 1 0.00 -29.94 -21.60
CA MET A 1 0.87 -29.08 -20.77
C MET A 1 0.02 -27.91 -20.31
N ASN A 2 -0.60 -28.02 -19.12
CA ASN A 2 -1.65 -27.11 -18.64
C ASN A 2 -1.10 -25.70 -18.43
N ARG A 3 -1.34 -24.83 -19.42
CA ARG A 3 -1.11 -23.38 -19.32
C ARG A 3 -2.22 -22.76 -18.47
N GLY A 4 -1.84 -22.06 -17.41
CA GLY A 4 -2.54 -20.83 -17.01
C GLY A 4 -3.63 -20.96 -15.95
N GLU A 5 -3.44 -21.77 -14.91
CA GLU A 5 -4.28 -21.60 -13.72
C GLU A 5 -3.84 -20.35 -12.97
N ILE A 6 -4.74 -19.37 -12.89
CA ILE A 6 -4.56 -18.17 -12.09
C ILE A 6 -4.56 -18.62 -10.63
N VAL A 7 -3.39 -18.60 -9.99
CA VAL A 7 -3.22 -19.11 -8.61
C VAL A 7 -3.96 -18.21 -7.62
N PHE A 8 -4.00 -16.90 -7.87
CA PHE A 8 -4.71 -15.98 -7.00
C PHE A 8 -5.26 -14.79 -7.79
N ARG A 9 -6.57 -14.55 -7.67
CA ARG A 9 -7.21 -13.33 -8.16
C ARG A 9 -8.21 -12.82 -7.14
N ARG A 10 -7.96 -11.65 -6.57
CA ARG A 10 -8.87 -11.03 -5.60
C ARG A 10 -9.31 -9.64 -6.08
N PRO A 11 -10.62 -9.34 -6.12
CA PRO A 11 -11.09 -7.99 -6.38
C PRO A 11 -10.80 -7.08 -5.19
N LEU A 12 -10.53 -5.81 -5.48
CA LEU A 12 -10.36 -4.79 -4.44
C LEU A 12 -11.69 -4.47 -3.76
N ASN A 13 -11.67 -4.34 -2.43
CA ASN A 13 -12.88 -4.04 -1.65
C ASN A 13 -13.25 -2.54 -1.76
N ARG A 14 -14.17 -2.24 -2.67
CA ARG A 14 -14.68 -0.87 -2.94
C ARG A 14 -15.45 -0.28 -1.77
N VAL A 15 -16.17 -1.09 -1.01
CA VAL A 15 -16.93 -0.63 0.17
C VAL A 15 -15.97 -0.10 1.23
N ARG A 16 -14.87 -0.82 1.47
CA ARG A 16 -13.82 -0.36 2.39
C ARG A 16 -13.17 0.93 1.89
N ALA A 17 -12.87 1.03 0.60
CA ALA A 17 -12.32 2.24 0.01
C ALA A 17 -13.27 3.44 0.19
N ALA A 18 -14.59 3.23 0.07
CA ALA A 18 -15.60 4.25 0.35
C ALA A 18 -15.62 4.66 1.82
N LEU A 19 -15.60 3.70 2.74
CA LEU A 19 -15.59 3.96 4.19
C LEU A 19 -14.35 4.74 4.63
N ILE A 20 -13.17 4.34 4.13
CA ILE A 20 -11.90 5.07 4.39
C ILE A 20 -11.98 6.47 3.79
N GLY A 21 -12.47 6.60 2.55
CA GLY A 21 -12.61 7.88 1.88
C GLY A 21 -13.54 8.84 2.63
N MET A 22 -14.74 8.37 2.98
CA MET A 22 -15.73 9.13 3.74
C MET A 22 -15.24 9.45 5.15
N GLY A 23 -14.56 8.52 5.82
CA GLY A 23 -14.03 8.73 7.17
C GLY A 23 -12.98 9.85 7.22
N TRP A 24 -12.00 9.81 6.31
CA TRP A 24 -10.96 10.86 6.25
C TRP A 24 -11.50 12.21 5.80
N LEU A 25 -12.43 12.23 4.84
CA LEU A 25 -13.07 13.48 4.40
C LEU A 25 -13.99 14.07 5.47
N GLY A 26 -14.74 13.23 6.18
CA GLY A 26 -15.55 13.64 7.31
C GLY A 26 -14.69 14.22 8.43
N PHE A 27 -13.58 13.55 8.78
CA PHE A 27 -12.63 14.07 9.76
C PHE A 27 -12.03 15.42 9.34
N ALA A 28 -11.63 15.55 8.07
CA ALA A 28 -11.12 16.81 7.54
C ALA A 28 -12.17 17.92 7.61
N ALA A 29 -13.42 17.63 7.22
CA ALA A 29 -14.52 18.59 7.28
C ALA A 29 -14.82 19.06 8.71
N VAL A 30 -14.91 18.13 9.67
CA VAL A 30 -15.12 18.46 11.09
C VAL A 30 -13.95 19.28 11.64
N SER A 31 -12.71 18.94 11.28
CA SER A 31 -11.52 19.68 11.71
C SER A 31 -11.51 21.11 11.18
N VAL A 32 -11.88 21.31 9.90
CA VAL A 32 -12.00 22.65 9.31
C VAL A 32 -13.11 23.46 10.01
N MET A 33 -14.25 22.84 10.30
CA MET A 33 -15.34 23.49 11.00
C MET A 33 -14.94 23.88 12.43
N GLY A 34 -14.26 22.99 13.16
CA GLY A 34 -13.72 23.28 14.49
C GLY A 34 -12.69 24.42 14.46
N LEU A 35 -11.78 24.42 13.49
CA LEU A 35 -10.79 25.48 13.30
C LEU A 35 -11.47 26.83 12.99
N SER A 36 -12.51 26.81 12.17
CA SER A 36 -13.24 28.03 11.76
C SER A 36 -14.02 28.66 12.93
N VAL A 37 -14.53 27.84 13.85
CA VAL A 37 -15.22 28.31 15.07
C VAL A 37 -14.22 28.75 16.15
N ALA A 38 -13.08 28.05 16.27
CA ALA A 38 -12.09 28.33 17.31
C ALA A 38 -11.21 29.54 17.03
N LEU A 39 -11.09 29.98 15.77
CA LEU A 39 -10.25 31.11 15.41
C LEU A 39 -11.01 32.44 15.53
N PRO A 40 -10.59 33.34 16.44
CA PRO A 40 -11.08 34.72 16.45
C PRO A 40 -10.42 35.49 15.30
N VAL A 41 -10.95 35.33 14.08
CA VAL A 41 -10.43 35.99 12.86
C VAL A 41 -10.40 37.52 13.02
N ASN A 42 -11.26 38.07 13.88
CA ASN A 42 -11.35 39.50 14.15
C ASN A 42 -10.14 40.10 14.88
N ASP A 43 -9.39 39.31 15.66
CA ASP A 43 -8.28 39.81 16.47
C ASP A 43 -6.91 39.70 15.79
N TRP A 44 -6.86 39.17 14.57
CA TRP A 44 -5.62 38.97 13.82
C TRP A 44 -4.86 40.28 13.60
N ARG A 45 -5.59 41.36 13.29
CA ARG A 45 -5.01 42.70 13.09
C ARG A 45 -4.41 43.25 14.38
N LEU A 46 -5.04 42.98 15.52
CA LEU A 46 -4.56 43.40 16.85
C LEU A 46 -3.32 42.60 17.26
N LEU A 47 -3.31 41.29 17.01
CA LEU A 47 -2.14 40.43 17.24
C LEU A 47 -0.95 40.85 16.38
N TRP A 48 -1.18 41.19 15.11
CA TRP A 48 -0.12 41.65 14.22
C TRP A 48 0.49 43.00 14.64
N LEU A 49 -0.33 43.90 15.18
CA LEU A 49 0.11 45.22 15.66
C LEU A 49 0.83 45.14 17.01
N ARG A 50 0.38 44.28 17.92
CA ARG A 50 0.89 44.19 19.29
C ARG A 50 2.06 43.23 19.44
N GLU A 51 1.97 42.04 18.83
CA GLU A 51 2.97 40.97 18.98
C GLU A 51 3.13 40.17 17.69
N ARG A 52 3.99 40.68 16.78
CA ARG A 52 4.27 40.04 15.49
C ARG A 52 4.78 38.61 15.61
N ALA A 53 5.60 38.31 16.61
CA ALA A 53 6.16 36.97 16.81
C ALA A 53 5.06 35.93 17.07
N THR A 54 4.10 36.28 17.95
CA THR A 54 2.96 35.43 18.30
C THR A 54 2.02 35.24 17.11
N ALA A 55 1.78 36.29 16.33
CA ALA A 55 0.99 36.21 15.10
C ALA A 55 1.65 35.30 14.04
N VAL A 56 2.96 35.42 13.83
CA VAL A 56 3.70 34.55 12.90
C VAL A 56 3.70 33.09 13.37
N ALA A 57 3.85 32.84 14.67
CA ALA A 57 3.80 31.49 15.23
C ALA A 57 2.41 30.83 15.07
N ILE A 58 1.32 31.56 15.34
CA ILE A 58 -0.04 31.04 15.12
C ILE A 58 -0.27 30.79 13.62
N GLY A 59 0.19 31.71 12.77
CA GLY A 59 0.09 31.59 11.31
C GLY A 59 0.82 30.37 10.77
N SER A 60 2.03 30.07 11.26
CA SER A 60 2.79 28.90 10.83
C SER A 60 2.13 27.60 11.27
N VAL A 61 1.59 27.54 12.49
CA VAL A 61 0.81 26.39 12.98
C VAL A 61 -0.43 26.17 12.11
N LEU A 62 -1.13 27.24 11.74
CA LEU A 62 -2.30 27.15 10.85
C LEU A 62 -1.95 26.64 9.46
N VAL A 63 -0.85 27.14 8.87
CA VAL A 63 -0.38 26.65 7.57
C VAL A 63 -0.04 25.17 7.63
N LEU A 64 0.66 24.73 8.68
CA LEU A 64 1.00 23.31 8.88
C LEU A 64 -0.25 22.45 9.09
N ALA A 65 -1.22 22.94 9.87
CA ALA A 65 -2.50 22.25 10.08
C ALA A 65 -3.28 22.13 8.76
N CYS A 66 -3.38 23.21 7.98
CA CYS A 66 -4.01 23.20 6.66
C CYS A 66 -3.30 22.24 5.69
N ALA A 67 -1.97 22.21 5.68
CA ALA A 67 -1.20 21.27 4.88
C ALA A 67 -1.49 19.81 5.28
N GLY A 68 -1.54 19.51 6.58
CA GLY A 68 -1.92 18.20 7.10
C GLY A 68 -3.34 17.79 6.70
N LEU A 69 -4.30 18.71 6.84
CA LEU A 69 -5.69 18.48 6.42
C LEU A 69 -5.80 18.23 4.91
N LEU A 70 -5.01 18.93 4.10
CA LEU A 70 -4.98 18.75 2.65
C LEU A 70 -4.46 17.35 2.30
N VAL A 71 -3.41 16.87 2.97
CA VAL A 71 -2.91 15.49 2.79
C VAL A 71 -3.99 14.47 3.16
N ILE A 72 -4.67 14.66 4.28
CA ILE A 72 -5.79 13.78 4.70
C ILE A 72 -6.92 13.79 3.67
N ALA A 73 -7.29 14.97 3.18
CA ALA A 73 -8.32 15.12 2.16
C ALA A 73 -7.93 14.43 0.83
N LEU A 74 -6.67 14.54 0.41
CA LEU A 74 -6.16 13.84 -0.77
C LEU A 74 -6.23 12.33 -0.62
N VAL A 75 -5.86 11.79 0.56
CA VAL A 75 -6.02 10.36 0.87
C VAL A 75 -7.49 9.95 0.79
N GLY A 76 -8.38 10.77 1.36
CA GLY A 76 -9.83 10.56 1.33
C GLY A 76 -10.39 10.55 -0.10
N ILE A 77 -10.09 11.57 -0.90
CA ILE A 77 -10.50 11.69 -2.31
C ILE A 77 -10.00 10.49 -3.12
N ARG A 78 -8.73 10.12 -2.97
CA ARG A 78 -8.14 9.01 -3.74
C ARG A 78 -8.76 7.66 -3.37
N SER A 79 -9.12 7.48 -2.10
CA SER A 79 -9.88 6.30 -1.65
C SER A 79 -11.31 6.29 -2.21
N LEU A 80 -11.97 7.44 -2.25
CA LEU A 80 -13.31 7.58 -2.85
C LEU A 80 -13.27 7.33 -4.37
N ALA A 81 -12.25 7.84 -5.05
CA ALA A 81 -12.03 7.61 -6.47
C ALA A 81 -11.86 6.12 -6.78
N LEU A 82 -11.20 5.36 -5.88
CA LEU A 82 -11.10 3.90 -6.01
C LEU A 82 -12.47 3.22 -5.83
N ALA A 83 -13.28 3.70 -4.89
CA ALA A 83 -14.62 3.16 -4.65
C ALA A 83 -15.56 3.34 -5.85
N PHE A 84 -15.52 4.51 -6.48
CA PHE A 84 -16.34 4.85 -7.66
C PHE A 84 -15.67 4.49 -9.00
N TRP A 85 -14.60 3.70 -8.99
CA TRP A 85 -13.87 3.38 -10.21
C TRP A 85 -14.70 2.45 -11.12
N LEU A 86 -14.96 2.91 -12.35
CA LEU A 86 -15.77 2.19 -13.33
C LEU A 86 -15.13 0.88 -13.79
N LYS A 87 -13.80 0.85 -13.92
CA LYS A 87 -13.07 -0.33 -14.40
C LYS A 87 -12.90 -1.36 -13.30
N LYS A 88 -12.77 -2.64 -13.67
CA LYS A 88 -12.47 -3.72 -12.73
C LYS A 88 -11.13 -3.44 -12.05
N THR A 89 -11.07 -3.68 -10.75
CA THR A 89 -9.89 -3.43 -9.91
C THR A 89 -9.54 -4.72 -9.19
N PHE A 90 -8.35 -5.24 -9.43
CA PHE A 90 -7.97 -6.58 -8.97
C PHE A 90 -6.46 -6.69 -8.78
N ILE A 91 -6.09 -7.68 -7.96
CA ILE A 91 -4.71 -8.17 -7.82
C ILE A 91 -4.72 -9.61 -8.28
N GLU A 92 -3.80 -9.93 -9.17
CA GLU A 92 -3.64 -11.24 -9.79
C GLU A 92 -2.18 -11.68 -9.70
N ILE A 93 -1.96 -12.87 -9.15
CA ILE A 93 -0.67 -13.54 -9.08
C ILE A 93 -0.83 -14.84 -9.84
N GLY A 94 -0.02 -15.02 -10.88
CA GLY A 94 -0.09 -16.17 -11.76
C GLY A 94 1.26 -16.57 -12.34
N PRO A 95 1.29 -17.57 -13.23
CA PRO A 95 2.53 -18.14 -13.76
C PRO A 95 3.33 -17.16 -14.61
N CYS A 96 2.69 -16.12 -15.16
CA CYS A 96 3.39 -15.09 -15.95
C CYS A 96 3.97 -13.96 -15.09
N GLY A 97 3.57 -13.83 -13.83
CA GLY A 97 4.00 -12.75 -12.94
C GLY A 97 2.87 -12.18 -12.09
N VAL A 98 3.04 -10.92 -11.70
CA VAL A 98 2.13 -10.18 -10.82
C VAL A 98 1.49 -9.03 -11.60
N ARG A 99 0.16 -9.03 -11.62
CA ARG A 99 -0.64 -7.97 -12.27
C ARG A 99 -1.57 -7.34 -11.25
N MET A 100 -1.56 -6.02 -11.17
CA MET A 100 -2.43 -5.24 -10.30
C MET A 100 -3.08 -4.12 -11.10
N GLU A 101 -4.41 -4.14 -11.18
CA GLU A 101 -5.20 -2.99 -11.61
C GLU A 101 -5.78 -2.30 -10.37
N LEU A 102 -5.09 -1.28 -9.87
CA LEU A 102 -5.44 -0.56 -8.64
C LEU A 102 -6.27 0.72 -8.90
N GLY A 103 -6.86 0.85 -10.10
CA GLY A 103 -7.69 2.00 -10.47
C GLY A 103 -6.92 3.33 -10.46
N PRO A 104 -7.28 4.32 -9.60
CA PRO A 104 -6.60 5.62 -9.54
C PRO A 104 -5.16 5.53 -9.03
N TYR A 105 -4.76 4.41 -8.42
CA TYR A 105 -3.38 4.15 -8.02
C TYR A 105 -2.50 3.68 -9.18
N GLY A 106 -3.09 3.49 -10.35
CA GLY A 106 -2.38 3.05 -11.55
C GLY A 106 -2.48 1.55 -11.78
N ARG A 107 -1.66 1.10 -12.72
CA ARG A 107 -1.57 -0.29 -13.14
C ARG A 107 -0.14 -0.74 -12.97
N PHE A 108 0.03 -1.93 -12.41
CA PHE A 108 1.33 -2.57 -12.24
C PHE A 108 1.28 -3.93 -12.92
N ASN A 109 2.27 -4.19 -13.75
CA ASN A 109 2.45 -5.49 -14.40
C ASN A 109 3.94 -5.79 -14.35
N ALA A 110 4.31 -6.79 -13.57
CA ALA A 110 5.67 -7.23 -13.41
C ALA A 110 5.75 -8.72 -13.73
N GLU A 111 6.58 -9.07 -14.72
CA GLU A 111 6.89 -10.48 -15.01
C GLU A 111 7.85 -11.02 -13.95
N TRP A 112 7.86 -12.34 -13.73
CA TRP A 112 8.75 -12.94 -12.72
C TRP A 112 10.24 -12.62 -12.93
N LYS A 113 10.66 -12.42 -14.19
CA LYS A 113 12.04 -12.00 -14.53
C LYS A 113 12.41 -10.61 -13.98
N ASP A 114 11.41 -9.74 -13.83
CA ASP A 114 11.55 -8.36 -13.37
C ASP A 114 11.28 -8.24 -11.86
N VAL A 115 10.96 -9.35 -11.20
CA VAL A 115 10.70 -9.44 -9.77
C VAL A 115 11.85 -10.16 -9.10
N GLU A 116 12.24 -9.65 -7.94
CA GLU A 116 13.17 -10.27 -7.03
C GLU A 116 12.35 -10.85 -5.88
N LEU A 117 12.38 -12.18 -5.77
CA LEU A 117 11.73 -12.93 -4.71
C LEU A 117 12.85 -13.44 -3.80
N LYS A 118 12.91 -12.93 -2.57
CA LYS A 118 13.93 -13.31 -1.57
C LYS A 118 13.25 -13.79 -0.30
N LEU A 119 13.86 -14.75 0.38
CA LEU A 119 13.58 -14.92 1.80
C LEU A 119 14.40 -13.90 2.58
N ARG A 120 13.77 -13.27 3.57
CA ARG A 120 14.40 -12.25 4.41
C ARG A 120 15.51 -12.82 5.28
N ASP A 121 15.35 -14.08 5.69
CA ASP A 121 16.34 -14.82 6.45
C ASP A 121 17.00 -15.86 5.53
N ASP A 122 18.29 -16.11 5.73
CA ASP A 122 19.07 -17.15 5.06
C ASP A 122 18.61 -18.53 5.54
N PHE A 123 17.37 -18.89 5.20
CA PHE A 123 16.85 -20.23 5.44
C PHE A 123 17.50 -21.19 4.45
N ASP A 124 18.00 -22.30 5.00
CA ASP A 124 18.47 -23.42 4.21
C ASP A 124 17.33 -23.88 3.26
N PRO A 125 17.56 -23.92 1.94
CA PRO A 125 16.55 -24.36 0.97
C PRO A 125 16.01 -25.76 1.23
N ASP A 126 16.75 -26.62 1.94
CA ASP A 126 16.29 -27.96 2.31
C ASP A 126 15.28 -27.95 3.47
N VAL A 127 15.22 -26.86 4.24
CA VAL A 127 14.32 -26.69 5.40
C VAL A 127 13.01 -25.97 5.01
N LEU A 128 12.99 -25.34 3.84
CA LEU A 128 11.85 -24.57 3.31
C LEU A 128 10.57 -25.39 3.15
N ASP A 129 10.66 -26.69 2.91
CA ASP A 129 9.50 -27.57 2.81
C ASP A 129 8.87 -27.89 4.19
N TYR A 130 9.64 -27.75 5.27
CA TYR A 130 9.23 -28.06 6.65
C TYR A 130 8.79 -26.84 7.45
N LEU A 131 9.11 -25.63 6.98
CA LEU A 131 8.70 -24.39 7.64
C LEU A 131 7.20 -24.13 7.47
N PRO A 132 6.48 -23.75 8.56
CA PRO A 132 5.11 -23.30 8.44
C PRO A 132 5.05 -21.99 7.66
N ASP A 133 4.00 -21.81 6.86
CA ASP A 133 3.88 -20.64 5.98
C ASP A 133 3.89 -19.30 6.76
N ALA A 134 3.50 -19.30 8.03
CA ALA A 134 3.55 -18.13 8.91
C ALA A 134 4.98 -17.71 9.32
N ALA A 135 5.95 -18.63 9.26
CA ALA A 135 7.36 -18.38 9.59
C ALA A 135 8.18 -17.94 8.37
N LEU A 136 7.63 -18.08 7.15
CA LEU A 136 8.30 -17.60 5.95
C LEU A 136 8.23 -16.06 5.90
N ALA A 137 9.37 -15.40 5.75
CA ALA A 137 9.42 -13.97 5.51
C ALA A 137 9.77 -13.73 4.03
N ILE A 138 8.79 -13.88 3.14
CA ILE A 138 9.00 -13.70 1.69
C ILE A 138 8.94 -12.21 1.35
N GLU A 139 10.05 -11.68 0.82
CA GLU A 139 10.13 -10.35 0.22
C GLU A 139 9.91 -10.45 -1.28
N LEU A 140 9.01 -9.60 -1.80
CA LEU A 140 8.68 -9.51 -3.22
C LEU A 140 8.95 -8.08 -3.69
N ARG A 141 10.06 -7.87 -4.40
CA ARG A 141 10.47 -6.52 -4.84
C ARG A 141 10.57 -6.45 -6.36
N HIS A 142 10.19 -5.32 -6.93
CA HIS A 142 10.41 -5.08 -8.36
C HIS A 142 11.88 -4.68 -8.59
N ARG A 143 12.61 -5.40 -9.45
CA ARG A 143 14.06 -5.23 -9.65
C ARG A 143 14.45 -3.82 -10.09
N GLN A 144 13.68 -3.23 -11.01
CA GLN A 144 14.04 -1.93 -11.60
C GLN A 144 13.67 -0.74 -10.70
N SER A 145 12.51 -0.81 -10.02
CA SER A 145 12.00 0.31 -9.23
C SER A 145 12.28 0.17 -7.74
N GLY A 146 12.76 -1.00 -7.29
CA GLY A 146 12.96 -1.32 -5.87
C GLY A 146 11.65 -1.38 -5.06
N THR A 147 10.49 -1.27 -5.71
CA THR A 147 9.18 -1.18 -5.06
C THR A 147 8.84 -2.50 -4.39
N ASP A 148 8.43 -2.43 -3.12
CA ASP A 148 7.95 -3.57 -2.37
C ASP A 148 6.52 -3.94 -2.80
N LEU A 149 6.43 -4.99 -3.63
CA LEU A 149 5.18 -5.53 -4.13
C LEU A 149 4.46 -6.34 -3.05
N ALA A 150 5.17 -6.96 -2.10
CA ALA A 150 4.58 -7.71 -1.01
C ALA A 150 3.71 -6.80 -0.14
N LEU A 151 4.25 -5.64 0.24
CA LEU A 151 3.53 -4.66 1.04
C LEU A 151 2.30 -4.12 0.31
N LEU A 152 2.40 -3.87 -1.00
CA LEU A 152 1.25 -3.44 -1.81
C LEU A 152 0.17 -4.53 -1.85
N ILE A 153 0.53 -5.78 -2.13
CA ILE A 153 -0.42 -6.89 -2.18
C ILE A 153 -1.09 -7.08 -0.83
N GLN A 154 -0.34 -7.17 0.26
CA GLN A 154 -0.91 -7.37 1.60
C GLN A 154 -1.86 -6.23 2.00
N ARG A 155 -1.45 -4.99 1.75
CA ARG A 155 -2.25 -3.80 2.09
C ARG A 155 -3.57 -3.74 1.33
N TYR A 156 -3.55 -4.06 0.04
CA TYR A 156 -4.71 -3.89 -0.86
C TYR A 156 -5.54 -5.16 -1.02
N ALA A 157 -4.93 -6.35 -1.01
CA ALA A 157 -5.62 -7.63 -1.11
C ALA A 157 -6.19 -8.13 0.23
N LEU A 158 -5.79 -7.55 1.38
CA LEU A 158 -6.26 -7.99 2.71
C LEU A 158 -5.99 -9.47 2.96
N ILE A 159 -4.82 -9.94 2.55
CA ILE A 159 -4.36 -11.29 2.84
C ILE A 159 -3.43 -11.26 4.05
N SER A 160 -3.50 -12.28 4.89
CA SER A 160 -2.51 -12.43 5.96
C SER A 160 -1.14 -12.72 5.36
N THR A 161 -0.08 -12.49 6.13
CA THR A 161 1.29 -12.86 5.73
C THR A 161 1.37 -14.35 5.39
N GLU A 162 0.71 -15.20 6.17
CA GLU A 162 0.62 -16.64 5.92
C GLU A 162 -0.07 -16.97 4.58
N GLU A 163 -1.22 -16.36 4.28
CA GLU A 163 -1.92 -16.57 3.02
C GLU A 163 -1.07 -16.08 1.82
N PHE A 164 -0.38 -14.95 1.98
CA PHE A 164 0.55 -14.42 0.99
C PHE A 164 1.72 -15.37 0.72
N ASN A 165 2.33 -15.90 1.78
CA ASN A 165 3.45 -16.83 1.67
C ASN A 165 3.03 -18.13 0.99
N ARG A 166 1.87 -18.67 1.36
CA ARG A 166 1.29 -19.86 0.73
C ARG A 166 1.08 -19.68 -0.78
N ILE A 167 0.64 -18.49 -1.21
CA ILE A 167 0.45 -18.17 -2.63
C ILE A 167 1.79 -18.07 -3.38
N LEU A 168 2.84 -17.55 -2.73
CA LEU A 168 4.14 -17.34 -3.35
C LEU A 168 5.08 -18.54 -3.27
N ARG A 169 4.85 -19.48 -2.35
CA ARG A 169 5.68 -20.67 -2.14
C ARG A 169 5.99 -21.47 -3.42
N PRO A 170 5.04 -21.68 -4.36
CA PRO A 170 5.33 -22.39 -5.61
C PRO A 170 6.32 -21.66 -6.54
N TYR A 171 6.50 -20.36 -6.36
CA TYR A 171 7.35 -19.50 -7.18
C TYR A 171 8.72 -19.22 -6.54
N LEU A 172 8.95 -19.72 -5.32
CA LEU A 172 10.27 -19.65 -4.70
C LEU A 172 11.29 -20.42 -5.54
N PRO A 173 12.50 -19.87 -5.71
CA PRO A 173 13.57 -20.60 -6.38
C PRO A 173 13.82 -21.88 -5.59
N LYS A 174 13.48 -23.02 -6.18
CA LYS A 174 13.90 -24.31 -5.63
C LYS A 174 15.41 -24.40 -5.80
N SER A 175 16.11 -24.84 -4.76
CA SER A 175 17.46 -25.32 -4.92
C SER A 175 17.43 -26.41 -6.00
N GLU A 176 17.92 -26.08 -7.19
CA GLU A 176 18.41 -27.11 -8.09
C GLU A 176 19.52 -27.78 -7.31
N ARG A 177 19.20 -28.92 -6.69
CA ARG A 177 20.22 -29.88 -6.30
C ARG A 177 21.10 -30.03 -7.52
N THR A 178 22.28 -29.46 -7.45
CA THR A 178 23.41 -29.85 -8.26
C THR A 178 23.58 -31.33 -7.97
N MET A 179 22.90 -32.17 -8.76
CA MET A 179 23.38 -33.51 -9.08
C MET A 179 24.67 -33.30 -9.86
N ASP A 180 25.70 -32.84 -9.16
CA ASP A 180 27.07 -33.17 -9.48
C ASP A 180 27.27 -34.58 -8.91
N SER A 181 26.60 -35.54 -9.53
CA SER A 181 27.16 -36.88 -9.63
C SER A 181 28.31 -36.79 -10.62
N SER A 182 29.43 -36.25 -10.15
CA SER A 182 30.71 -36.38 -10.82
C SER A 182 31.42 -37.53 -10.13
N ASP A 183 31.68 -38.55 -10.95
CA ASP A 183 32.30 -39.85 -10.69
C ASP A 183 33.60 -39.81 -9.85
#